data_AF-A0A8H5YSY7-F1
#
_entry.id   AF-A0A8H5YSY7-F1
#
_cell.length_a   1.000
_cell.length_b   1.000
_cell.length_c   1.000
_cell.angle_alpha   90.00
_cell.angle_beta   90.00
_cell.angle_gamma   90.00
#
_symmetry.space_group_name_H-M   'P 1'
#
loop_
_entity.id
_entity.type
_entity.pdbx_description
1 polymer ?
#
loop_
_entity_poly.entity_id
_entity_poly.type
_entity_poly.pdbx_seq_one_letter_code
_entity_poly.pdbx_strand_id
1 'polypeptide(L)'
;MGKKKSKNNSTGAASRAPANALITTSTVATDPILGYRIRVLLHDFLHVTKDSRSQKRLNSTIDEHYISGPYFDEGQAAMVKAAIIDVDLVNHVAADGIEDIDRDLISQQGNSFETAVRTLLGGFLDKRRASGDARPCGPHQLAPLYAKFFGIDLEELKEDKFLGRLRRAGI
;
A
#
# COMPACT_ATOMS: atom_id res chain seq x y z
N MET A 1 43.48 -57.99 6.15
CA MET A 1 42.01 -57.84 6.02
C MET A 1 41.59 -56.75 7.02
N GLY A 2 40.95 -55.62 6.73
CA GLY A 2 40.30 -55.08 5.53
C GLY A 2 40.40 -53.54 5.51
N LYS A 3 39.65 -52.91 4.59
CA LYS A 3 39.88 -51.60 3.96
C LYS A 3 39.16 -50.41 4.63
N LYS A 4 39.49 -49.19 4.13
CA LYS A 4 38.63 -47.97 3.91
C LYS A 4 38.28 -47.10 5.13
N LYS A 5 37.99 -45.79 5.04
CA LYS A 5 38.20 -44.66 4.10
C LYS A 5 37.63 -43.40 4.83
N SER A 6 38.29 -42.25 4.68
CA SER A 6 37.82 -40.85 4.72
C SER A 6 36.31 -40.55 4.83
N LYS A 7 35.90 -39.53 5.62
CA LYS A 7 35.12 -38.38 5.11
C LYS A 7 35.01 -37.17 6.07
N ASN A 8 35.27 -35.99 5.50
CA ASN A 8 34.91 -34.65 5.98
C ASN A 8 33.39 -34.44 6.06
N ASN A 9 32.94 -33.46 6.85
CA ASN A 9 31.86 -32.51 6.49
C ASN A 9 31.89 -31.34 7.49
N SER A 10 32.42 -30.15 7.17
CA SER A 10 31.90 -29.09 6.28
C SER A 10 30.69 -28.30 6.83
N THR A 11 30.99 -27.02 7.10
CA THR A 11 30.17 -25.83 6.79
C THR A 11 28.74 -25.76 7.33
N GLY A 12 28.60 -25.15 8.50
CA GLY A 12 27.43 -24.31 8.81
C GLY A 12 27.52 -23.02 8.00
N ALA A 13 26.89 -23.01 6.83
CA ALA A 13 26.70 -21.80 6.05
C ALA A 13 25.78 -20.85 6.85
N ALA A 14 26.32 -19.72 7.27
CA ALA A 14 25.52 -18.58 7.71
C ALA A 14 24.57 -18.22 6.56
N SER A 15 23.27 -18.36 6.79
CA SER A 15 22.24 -17.87 5.87
C SER A 15 22.46 -16.38 5.63
N ARG A 16 22.91 -16.09 4.42
CA ARG A 16 23.04 -14.76 3.83
C ARG A 16 21.70 -14.05 3.96
N ALA A 17 21.66 -12.93 4.68
CA ALA A 17 20.58 -11.95 4.54
C ALA A 17 20.48 -11.56 3.05
N PRO A 18 19.28 -11.49 2.46
CA PRO A 18 19.16 -10.98 1.11
C PRO A 18 19.55 -9.50 1.11
N ALA A 19 20.37 -9.13 0.13
CA ALA A 19 20.80 -7.76 -0.15
C ALA A 19 19.58 -6.82 -0.22
N ASN A 20 19.72 -5.60 0.29
CA ASN A 20 18.73 -4.50 0.25
C ASN A 20 17.86 -4.54 -1.01
N ALA A 21 16.75 -5.26 -0.96
CA ALA A 21 15.74 -5.19 -2.01
C ALA A 21 15.10 -3.81 -1.86
N LEU A 22 15.15 -3.01 -2.92
CA LEU A 22 14.42 -1.75 -2.95
C LEU A 22 12.94 -2.07 -2.72
N ILE A 23 12.35 -1.45 -1.71
CA ILE A 23 10.91 -1.58 -1.45
C ILE A 23 10.21 -0.73 -2.50
N THR A 24 9.37 -1.36 -3.30
CA THR A 24 8.53 -0.71 -4.31
C THR A 24 7.06 -0.93 -4.03
N THR A 25 6.19 -0.11 -4.61
CA THR A 25 4.75 -0.26 -4.40
C THR A 25 4.22 -1.60 -4.91
N SER A 26 4.77 -2.16 -6.00
CA SER A 26 4.42 -3.49 -6.47
C SER A 26 4.84 -4.62 -5.50
N THR A 27 6.04 -4.50 -4.89
CA THR A 27 6.49 -5.47 -3.86
C THR A 27 5.65 -5.38 -2.59
N VAL A 28 5.23 -4.17 -2.19
CA VAL A 28 4.29 -3.96 -1.10
C VAL A 28 2.93 -4.60 -1.41
N ALA A 29 2.43 -4.45 -2.64
CA ALA A 29 1.14 -4.98 -3.06
C ALA A 29 1.10 -6.51 -3.11
N THR A 30 2.22 -7.15 -3.43
CA THR A 30 2.36 -8.62 -3.50
C THR A 30 2.75 -9.26 -2.16
N ASP A 31 3.25 -8.48 -1.20
CA ASP A 31 3.51 -8.95 0.16
C ASP A 31 2.20 -9.40 0.84
N PRO A 32 2.15 -10.59 1.47
CA PRO A 32 0.92 -11.13 2.03
C PRO A 32 0.35 -10.32 3.19
N ILE A 33 1.18 -9.55 3.90
CA ILE A 33 0.77 -8.76 5.08
C ILE A 33 0.47 -7.33 4.67
N LEU A 34 1.44 -6.64 4.07
CA LEU A 34 1.30 -5.25 3.65
C LEU A 34 0.26 -5.13 2.53
N GLY A 35 0.30 -6.02 1.55
CA GLY A 35 -0.66 -6.05 0.45
C GLY A 35 -2.08 -6.32 0.94
N TYR A 36 -2.26 -7.13 1.98
CA TYR A 36 -3.57 -7.30 2.60
C TYR A 36 -4.02 -6.02 3.32
N ARG A 37 -3.13 -5.38 4.10
CA ARG A 37 -3.46 -4.13 4.81
C ARG A 37 -3.81 -2.98 3.86
N ILE A 38 -3.12 -2.85 2.73
CA ILE A 38 -3.47 -1.89 1.67
C ILE A 38 -4.88 -2.19 1.12
N ARG A 39 -5.20 -3.46 0.85
CA ARG A 39 -6.54 -3.84 0.39
C ARG A 39 -7.63 -3.57 1.41
N VAL A 40 -7.36 -3.75 2.72
CA VAL A 40 -8.30 -3.35 3.78
C VAL A 40 -8.51 -1.84 3.77
N LEU A 41 -7.43 -1.05 3.66
CA LEU A 41 -7.53 0.41 3.57
C LEU A 41 -8.36 0.86 2.35
N LEU A 42 -8.09 0.28 1.17
CA LEU A 42 -8.86 0.54 -0.05
C LEU A 42 -10.33 0.15 0.10
N HIS A 43 -10.61 -1.02 0.70
CA HIS A 43 -11.96 -1.45 1.00
C HIS A 43 -12.67 -0.43 1.89
N ASP A 44 -12.02 0.05 2.94
CA ASP A 44 -12.60 1.01 3.87
C ASP A 44 -12.87 2.36 3.20
N PHE A 45 -11.96 2.82 2.33
CA PHE A 45 -12.19 4.01 1.52
C PHE A 45 -13.45 3.92 0.66
N LEU A 46 -13.73 2.75 0.09
CA LEU A 46 -14.91 2.51 -0.73
C LEU A 46 -16.21 2.35 0.09
N HIS A 47 -16.11 1.92 1.34
CA HIS A 47 -17.27 1.53 2.16
C HIS A 47 -17.54 2.43 3.37
N VAL A 48 -16.73 3.47 3.61
CA VAL A 48 -16.82 4.41 4.74
C VAL A 48 -18.23 4.97 5.01
N THR A 49 -19.06 5.15 3.98
CA THR A 49 -20.42 5.71 4.12
C THR A 49 -21.47 4.66 4.46
N LYS A 50 -21.16 3.37 4.26
CA LYS A 50 -22.08 2.24 4.37
C LYS A 50 -21.69 1.25 5.48
N ASP A 51 -20.42 1.23 5.87
CA ASP A 51 -19.88 0.34 6.89
C ASP A 51 -19.30 1.13 8.07
N SER A 52 -19.97 1.01 9.22
CA SER A 52 -19.53 1.62 10.48
C SER A 52 -18.14 1.17 10.94
N ARG A 53 -17.70 -0.04 10.58
CA ARG A 53 -16.37 -0.55 10.96
C ARG A 53 -15.28 0.12 10.14
N SER A 54 -15.47 0.20 8.82
CA SER A 54 -14.65 0.99 7.90
C SER A 54 -14.55 2.44 8.37
N GLN A 55 -15.70 3.06 8.68
CA GLN A 55 -15.75 4.43 9.19
C GLN A 55 -14.97 4.60 10.50
N LYS A 56 -15.13 3.66 11.44
CA LYS A 56 -14.42 3.69 12.72
C LYS A 56 -12.90 3.58 12.53
N ARG A 57 -12.43 2.67 11.68
CA ARG A 57 -10.98 2.51 11.41
C ARG A 57 -10.40 3.76 10.78
N LEU A 58 -11.02 4.28 9.71
CA LEU A 58 -10.59 5.53 9.06
C LEU A 58 -10.60 6.72 10.02
N ASN A 59 -11.62 6.84 10.89
CA ASN A 59 -11.68 7.92 11.87
C ASN A 59 -10.65 7.80 12.99
N SER A 60 -10.12 6.60 13.25
CA SER A 60 -9.06 6.39 14.24
C SER A 60 -7.65 6.62 13.68
N THR A 61 -7.52 6.77 12.36
CA THR A 61 -6.26 7.05 11.69
C THR A 61 -6.01 8.56 11.64
N ILE A 62 -4.92 8.98 12.29
CA ILE A 62 -4.53 10.40 12.40
C ILE A 62 -3.49 10.82 11.36
N ASP A 63 -2.86 9.85 10.70
CA ASP A 63 -1.93 10.11 9.60
C ASP A 63 -2.69 10.62 8.37
N GLU A 64 -2.19 11.70 7.78
CA GLU A 64 -2.83 12.36 6.63
C GLU A 64 -2.87 11.49 5.37
N HIS A 65 -1.96 10.52 5.27
CA HIS A 65 -1.88 9.53 4.19
C HIS A 65 -2.61 8.23 4.54
N TYR A 66 -3.26 8.14 5.70
CA TYR A 66 -3.84 6.91 6.23
C TYR A 66 -2.86 5.72 6.35
N ILE A 67 -1.55 5.97 6.27
CA ILE A 67 -0.50 4.96 6.39
C ILE A 67 -0.01 4.98 7.85
N SER A 68 -0.90 4.56 8.75
CA SER A 68 -0.61 4.35 10.17
C SER A 68 -1.61 3.38 10.80
N GLY A 69 -1.63 3.30 12.13
CA GLY A 69 -2.67 2.58 12.86
C GLY A 69 -4.09 3.05 12.46
N PRO A 70 -5.09 2.14 12.43
CA PRO A 70 -5.01 0.72 12.79
C PRO A 70 -4.50 -0.19 11.65
N TYR A 71 -4.22 0.34 10.47
CA TYR A 71 -3.86 -0.44 9.29
C TYR A 71 -2.42 -0.91 9.29
N PHE A 72 -1.49 -0.10 9.82
CA PHE A 72 -0.05 -0.36 9.81
C PHE A 72 0.53 -0.07 11.19
N ASP A 73 1.49 -0.90 11.63
CA ASP A 73 2.39 -0.46 12.70
C ASP A 73 3.41 0.56 12.16
N GLU A 74 4.20 1.15 13.04
CA GLU A 74 5.15 2.21 12.68
C GLU A 74 6.20 1.76 11.65
N GLY A 75 6.71 0.53 11.77
CA GLY A 75 7.69 -0.02 10.84
C GLY A 75 7.09 -0.29 9.47
N GLN A 76 5.91 -0.89 9.43
CA GLN A 76 5.16 -1.11 8.19
C GLN A 76 4.78 0.20 7.52
N ALA A 77 4.35 1.19 8.30
CA ALA A 77 4.01 2.51 7.78
C ALA A 77 5.22 3.17 7.12
N ALA A 78 6.38 3.13 7.78
CA ALA A 78 7.63 3.66 7.22
C ALA A 78 8.01 2.96 5.91
N MET A 79 7.87 1.62 5.83
CA MET A 79 8.13 0.86 4.61
C MET A 79 7.20 1.27 3.47
N VAL A 80 5.90 1.40 3.72
CA VAL A 80 4.91 1.78 2.71
C VAL A 80 5.14 3.21 2.23
N LYS A 81 5.39 4.15 3.14
CA LYS A 81 5.67 5.57 2.80
C LYS A 81 6.93 5.73 1.96
N ALA A 82 7.97 4.96 2.25
CA ALA A 82 9.24 4.97 1.54
C ALA A 82 9.23 4.18 0.22
N ALA A 83 8.18 3.39 -0.04
CA ALA A 83 8.10 2.54 -1.23
C ALA A 83 8.17 3.37 -2.51
N ILE A 84 9.04 2.96 -3.44
CA ILE A 84 9.18 3.61 -4.74
C ILE A 84 8.04 3.17 -5.67
N ILE A 85 7.41 4.13 -6.35
CA ILE A 85 6.36 3.84 -7.33
C ILE A 85 7.00 3.27 -8.59
N ASP A 86 6.91 1.96 -8.75
CA ASP A 86 7.45 1.21 -9.89
C ASP A 86 6.38 0.71 -10.85
N VAL A 87 5.10 0.82 -10.45
CA VAL A 87 3.95 0.47 -11.27
C VAL A 87 3.91 1.32 -12.54
N ASP A 88 3.57 0.69 -13.67
CA ASP A 88 3.44 1.37 -14.96
C ASP A 88 2.14 2.20 -15.02
N LEU A 89 2.21 3.40 -14.45
CA LEU A 89 1.08 4.31 -14.35
C LEU A 89 0.52 4.69 -15.73
N VAL A 90 1.35 4.72 -16.79
CA VAL A 90 0.89 5.04 -18.15
C VAL A 90 -0.13 3.99 -18.61
N ASN A 91 0.21 2.71 -18.43
CA ASN A 91 -0.68 1.61 -18.81
C ASN A 91 -1.89 1.46 -17.88
N HIS A 92 -1.76 1.80 -16.59
CA HIS A 92 -2.87 1.77 -15.63
C HIS A 92 -3.91 2.88 -15.83
N VAL A 93 -3.58 3.90 -16.63
CA VAL A 93 -4.40 5.09 -16.83
C VAL A 93 -4.99 5.16 -18.26
N ALA A 94 -4.42 4.44 -19.22
CA ALA A 94 -4.70 4.56 -20.65
C ALA A 94 -6.05 3.97 -21.15
N ALA A 95 -7.09 3.96 -20.33
CA ALA A 95 -8.40 3.43 -20.74
C ALA A 95 -9.35 4.48 -21.35
N ASP A 96 -9.22 5.78 -21.04
CA ASP A 96 -10.15 6.80 -21.54
C ASP A 96 -9.57 8.23 -21.48
N GLY A 97 -8.77 8.62 -22.50
CA GLY A 97 -8.10 9.93 -22.51
C GLY A 97 -7.10 10.12 -21.35
N ILE A 98 -6.37 11.23 -21.33
CA ILE A 98 -5.50 11.59 -20.20
C ILE A 98 -6.11 12.81 -19.53
N GLU A 99 -6.69 12.63 -18.34
CA GLU A 99 -7.11 13.75 -17.50
C GLU A 99 -5.88 14.46 -16.89
N ASP A 100 -6.02 15.72 -16.44
CA ASP A 100 -4.89 16.44 -15.83
C ASP A 100 -4.35 15.72 -14.57
N ILE A 101 -5.26 15.10 -13.79
CA ILE A 101 -4.92 14.26 -12.63
C ILE A 101 -4.02 13.08 -13.02
N ASP A 102 -4.27 12.52 -14.19
CA ASP A 102 -3.57 11.35 -14.70
C ASP A 102 -2.16 11.70 -15.18
N ARG A 103 -1.97 12.87 -15.79
CA ARG A 103 -0.64 13.40 -16.12
C ARG A 103 0.18 13.65 -14.85
N ASP A 104 -0.43 14.30 -13.85
CA ASP A 104 0.23 14.59 -12.58
C ASP A 104 0.60 13.29 -11.87
N LEU A 105 -0.27 12.27 -11.92
CA LEU A 105 0.00 10.95 -11.37
C LEU A 105 1.18 10.26 -12.07
N ILE A 106 1.18 10.20 -13.41
CA ILE A 106 2.26 9.60 -14.20
C ILE A 106 3.61 10.27 -13.88
N SER A 107 3.62 11.58 -13.65
CA SER A 107 4.84 12.32 -13.29
C SER A 107 5.45 11.89 -11.94
N GLN A 108 4.70 11.16 -11.10
CA GLN A 108 5.18 10.66 -9.80
C GLN A 108 5.87 9.29 -9.88
N GLN A 109 5.94 8.66 -11.05
CA GLN A 109 6.67 7.41 -11.20
C GLN A 109 8.14 7.57 -10.77
N GLY A 110 8.64 6.62 -9.99
CA GLY A 110 10.00 6.67 -9.42
C GLY A 110 10.15 7.51 -8.14
N ASN A 111 9.13 8.28 -7.73
CA ASN A 111 9.13 8.92 -6.41
C ASN A 111 8.71 7.93 -5.32
N SER A 112 9.00 8.28 -4.05
CA SER A 112 8.40 7.58 -2.93
C SER A 112 6.89 7.84 -2.87
N PHE A 113 6.15 6.84 -2.40
CA PHE A 113 4.70 6.93 -2.21
C PHE A 113 4.30 8.18 -1.42
N GLU A 114 4.95 8.46 -0.29
CA GLU A 114 4.66 9.65 0.52
C GLU A 114 4.89 10.95 -0.25
N THR A 115 5.98 11.05 -1.01
CA THR A 115 6.29 12.25 -1.80
C THR A 115 5.24 12.46 -2.89
N ALA A 116 4.83 11.39 -3.56
CA ALA A 116 3.82 11.44 -4.60
C ALA A 116 2.46 11.87 -4.06
N VAL A 117 2.00 11.25 -2.97
CA VAL A 117 0.71 11.60 -2.35
C VAL A 117 0.73 13.04 -1.83
N ARG A 118 1.82 13.47 -1.18
CA ARG A 118 1.96 14.86 -0.72
C ARG A 118 1.97 15.86 -1.87
N THR A 119 2.57 15.52 -3.02
CA THR A 119 2.58 16.39 -4.19
C THR A 119 1.19 16.52 -4.80
N LEU A 120 0.47 15.40 -4.97
CA LEU A 120 -0.87 15.39 -5.56
C LEU A 120 -1.95 15.97 -4.64
N LEU A 121 -1.83 15.73 -3.33
CA LEU A 121 -2.84 16.12 -2.35
C LEU A 121 -2.44 17.32 -1.49
N GLY A 122 -1.22 17.85 -1.63
CA GLY A 122 -0.68 18.90 -0.73
C GLY A 122 -1.58 20.13 -0.62
N GLY A 123 -2.08 20.63 -1.75
CA GLY A 123 -3.02 21.76 -1.75
C GLY A 123 -4.37 21.47 -1.07
N PHE A 124 -4.77 20.20 -0.97
CA PHE A 124 -5.96 19.77 -0.22
C PHE A 124 -5.64 19.58 1.27
N LEU A 125 -4.50 18.97 1.60
CA LEU A 125 -4.02 18.74 2.97
C LEU A 125 -3.75 20.06 3.69
N ASP A 126 -3.11 21.04 3.03
CA ASP A 126 -2.76 22.33 3.63
C ASP A 126 -3.98 23.17 4.02
N LYS A 127 -4.99 23.23 3.15
CA LYS A 127 -6.26 23.93 3.41
C LYS A 127 -7.01 23.34 4.62
N ARG A 128 -6.81 22.04 4.87
CA ARG A 128 -7.51 21.25 5.90
C ARG A 128 -6.75 21.20 7.22
N ARG A 129 -5.42 21.20 7.16
CA ARG A 129 -4.56 21.47 8.33
C ARG A 129 -4.89 22.82 8.96
N ALA A 130 -5.18 23.84 8.15
CA ALA A 130 -5.63 25.13 8.62
C ALA A 130 -7.02 25.10 9.32
N SER A 131 -7.87 24.10 9.03
CA SER A 131 -9.20 23.93 9.64
C SER A 131 -9.24 22.94 10.82
N GLY A 132 -8.11 22.36 11.23
CA GLY A 132 -8.01 21.46 12.39
C GLY A 132 -8.41 19.99 12.13
N ASP A 133 -8.78 19.62 10.90
CA ASP A 133 -8.97 18.24 10.46
C ASP A 133 -8.30 18.09 9.10
N ALA A 134 -7.04 17.63 9.09
CA ALA A 134 -6.19 17.52 7.90
C ALA A 134 -6.59 16.37 6.95
N ARG A 135 -7.60 15.57 7.31
CA ARG A 135 -8.01 14.42 6.51
C ARG A 135 -8.68 14.89 5.20
N PRO A 136 -8.28 14.34 4.03
CA PRO A 136 -8.93 14.67 2.77
C PRO A 136 -10.41 14.24 2.83
N CYS A 137 -11.29 15.20 2.55
CA CYS A 137 -12.74 15.06 2.60
C CYS A 137 -13.26 14.30 1.38
N GLY A 138 -12.93 13.01 1.30
CA GLY A 138 -13.38 12.15 0.20
C GLY A 138 -12.55 10.87 0.10
N PRO A 139 -12.74 9.89 1.00
CA PRO A 139 -12.12 8.57 0.86
C PRO A 139 -12.34 7.93 -0.53
N HIS A 140 -13.46 8.26 -1.20
CA HIS A 140 -13.71 7.82 -2.58
C HIS A 140 -12.69 8.33 -3.61
N GLN A 141 -12.07 9.49 -3.39
CA GLN A 141 -11.02 10.01 -4.28
C GLN A 141 -9.66 9.38 -3.99
N LEU A 142 -9.45 8.86 -2.78
CA LEU A 142 -8.21 8.20 -2.39
C LEU A 142 -8.13 6.76 -2.88
N ALA A 143 -9.24 6.01 -2.88
CA ALA A 143 -9.24 4.61 -3.30
C ALA A 143 -8.68 4.41 -4.72
N PRO A 144 -9.17 5.12 -5.77
CA PRO A 144 -8.61 5.00 -7.12
C PRO A 144 -7.13 5.43 -7.20
N LEU A 145 -6.74 6.47 -6.46
CA LEU A 145 -5.36 6.95 -6.46
C LEU A 145 -4.40 5.91 -5.86
N TYR A 146 -4.74 5.36 -4.69
CA TYR A 146 -3.91 4.37 -4.01
C TYR A 146 -3.90 3.07 -4.82
N ALA A 147 -5.04 2.66 -5.37
CA ALA A 147 -5.12 1.51 -6.26
C ALA A 147 -4.14 1.63 -7.45
N LYS A 148 -4.09 2.79 -8.11
CA LYS A 148 -3.13 3.06 -9.20
C LYS A 148 -1.67 2.99 -8.71
N PHE A 149 -1.33 3.61 -7.57
CA PHE A 149 0.05 3.55 -7.05
C PHE A 149 0.52 2.15 -6.69
N PHE A 150 -0.37 1.29 -6.21
CA PHE A 150 -0.05 -0.09 -5.82
C PHE A 150 -0.32 -1.12 -6.93
N GLY A 151 -0.85 -0.70 -8.09
CA GLY A 151 -1.23 -1.61 -9.17
C GLY A 151 -2.31 -2.60 -8.77
N ILE A 152 -3.21 -2.19 -7.86
CA ILE A 152 -4.31 -3.00 -7.34
C ILE A 152 -5.57 -2.73 -8.15
N ASP A 153 -6.21 -3.77 -8.66
CA ASP A 153 -7.53 -3.66 -9.26
C ASP A 153 -8.60 -3.57 -8.16
N LEU A 154 -9.42 -2.52 -8.17
CA LEU A 154 -10.50 -2.36 -7.19
C LEU A 154 -11.57 -3.44 -7.29
N GLU A 155 -11.72 -4.11 -8.44
CA GLU A 155 -12.65 -5.23 -8.60
C GLU A 155 -12.22 -6.44 -7.76
N GLU A 156 -10.93 -6.62 -7.50
CA GLU A 156 -10.43 -7.72 -6.66
C GLU A 156 -10.92 -7.60 -5.21
N LEU A 157 -11.30 -6.40 -4.77
CA LEU A 157 -11.86 -6.14 -3.45
C LEU A 157 -13.31 -6.64 -3.29
N LYS A 158 -13.96 -7.05 -4.39
CA LYS A 158 -15.29 -7.66 -4.38
C LYS A 158 -15.24 -9.18 -4.33
N GLU A 159 -14.05 -9.79 -4.46
CA GLU A 159 -13.90 -11.23 -4.45
C GLU A 159 -14.26 -11.87 -3.10
N ASP A 160 -15.01 -12.98 -3.15
CA ASP A 160 -15.41 -13.74 -1.96
C ASP A 160 -14.24 -14.18 -1.09
N LYS A 161 -13.08 -14.44 -1.71
CA LYS A 161 -11.87 -14.82 -0.99
C LYS A 161 -11.38 -13.70 -0.08
N PHE A 162 -11.35 -12.47 -0.57
CA PHE A 162 -10.96 -11.29 0.18
C PHE A 162 -12.03 -10.94 1.23
N LEU A 163 -13.30 -10.86 0.83
CA LEU A 163 -14.41 -10.59 1.74
C LEU A 163 -14.51 -11.63 2.86
N GLY A 164 -14.25 -12.90 2.54
CA GLY A 164 -14.17 -13.98 3.52
C GLY A 164 -13.03 -13.81 4.53
N ARG A 165 -11.88 -13.25 4.11
CA ARG A 165 -10.78 -12.90 5.03
C ARG A 165 -11.17 -11.76 5.96
N LEU A 166 -11.81 -10.70 5.45
CA LEU A 166 -12.32 -9.60 6.28
C LEU A 166 -13.25 -10.13 7.38
N ARG A 167 -14.25 -10.96 7.00
CA ARG A 167 -15.19 -11.57 7.95
C ARG A 167 -14.48 -12.37 9.03
N ARG A 168 -13.51 -13.21 8.67
CA ARG A 168 -12.73 -14.02 9.63
C ARG A 168 -11.84 -13.18 10.54
N ALA A 169 -11.35 -12.04 10.05
CA ALA A 169 -10.56 -11.09 10.83
C ALA A 169 -11.44 -10.21 11.76
N GLY A 170 -12.76 -10.34 11.70
CA GLY A 170 -13.70 -9.50 12.45
C GLY A 170 -13.75 -8.06 11.94
N ILE A 171 -13.26 -7.83 10.72
CA ILE A 171 -13.20 -6.53 10.05
C ILE A 171 -14.54 -6.18 9.43
#